data_AF-A0A627X150-F1
#
_entry.id   AF-A0A627X150-F1
#
_cell.length_a   1.000
_cell.length_b   1.000
_cell.length_c   1.000
_cell.angle_alpha   90.00
_cell.angle_beta   90.00
_cell.angle_gamma   90.00
#
_symmetry.space_group_name_H-M   'P 1'
#
loop_
_entity.id
_entity.type
_entity.pdbx_description
1 polymer ?
#
loop_
_entity_poly.entity_id
_entity_poly.type
_entity_poly.pdbx_seq_one_letter_code
_entity_poly.pdbx_strand_id
1 'polypeptide(L)'
;MAASWWMPVAQLRVMRALEKGYGLRRDVETDTYWWEVGGKCTPQGRALRNKGFITTEARFDGRLADDVRITPTGKNELNYNRHREID
;
A
#
# COMPACT_ATOMS: atom_id res chain seq x y z
N MET A 1 21.38 12.10 9.37
CA MET A 1 20.39 12.31 8.29
C MET A 1 19.02 12.11 8.92
N ALA A 2 18.21 13.17 8.96
CA ALA A 2 17.07 13.29 9.87
C ALA A 2 15.93 12.32 9.56
N ALA A 3 15.29 11.86 10.64
CA ALA A 3 14.29 10.80 10.72
C ALA A 3 13.12 10.94 9.73
N SER A 4 12.73 9.81 9.14
CA SER A 4 11.55 9.59 8.30
C SER A 4 10.21 9.78 9.03
N TRP A 5 9.95 10.95 9.63
CA TRP A 5 8.68 11.25 10.33
C TRP A 5 7.53 11.72 9.42
N TRP A 6 7.74 11.74 8.11
CA TRP A 6 6.88 12.38 7.12
C TRP A 6 5.68 11.56 6.64
N MET A 7 5.57 10.28 7.04
CA MET A 7 4.51 9.42 6.55
C MET A 7 3.23 9.49 7.41
N PRO A 8 2.05 9.73 6.79
CA PRO A 8 0.76 9.68 7.48
C PRO A 8 0.46 8.30 8.06
N VAL A 9 -0.14 8.27 9.26
CA VAL A 9 -0.55 7.03 9.96
C VAL A 9 -1.42 6.15 9.06
N ALA A 10 -2.35 6.72 8.29
CA ALA A 10 -3.20 5.97 7.38
C ALA A 10 -2.42 5.22 6.28
N GLN A 11 -1.32 5.79 5.78
CA GLN A 11 -0.45 5.13 4.78
C GLN A 11 0.36 4.00 5.42
N LEU A 12 0.87 4.22 6.64
CA LEU A 12 1.53 3.20 7.46
C LEU A 12 0.62 2.02 7.77
N ARG A 13 -0.66 2.27 8.09
CA ARG A 13 -1.67 1.22 8.32
C ARG A 13 -1.87 0.34 7.09
N VAL A 14 -1.97 0.94 5.90
CA VAL A 14 -2.08 0.19 4.64
C VAL A 14 -0.83 -0.66 4.41
N MET A 15 0.36 -0.13 4.64
CA MET A 15 1.58 -0.91 4.47
C MET A 15 1.71 -2.06 5.49
N ARG A 16 1.38 -1.85 6.77
CA ARG A 16 1.36 -2.95 7.74
C ARG A 16 0.33 -4.02 7.40
N ALA A 17 -0.83 -3.64 6.88
CA ALA A 17 -1.82 -4.61 6.43
C ALA A 17 -1.29 -5.44 5.25
N LEU A 18 -0.69 -4.80 4.24
CA LEU A 18 -0.03 -5.53 3.15
C LEU A 18 1.10 -6.46 3.64
N GLU A 19 1.91 -6.04 4.61
CA GLU A 19 2.96 -6.88 5.20
C GLU A 19 2.40 -8.09 5.97
N LYS A 20 1.27 -7.91 6.65
CA LYS A 20 0.53 -9.00 7.31
C LYS A 20 -0.13 -9.97 6.33
N GLY A 21 -0.10 -9.69 5.03
CA GLY A 21 -0.70 -10.52 3.98
C GLY A 21 -2.15 -10.17 3.64
N TYR A 22 -2.65 -9.00 4.06
CA TYR A 22 -3.96 -8.54 3.59
C TYR A 22 -3.86 -8.19 2.11
N GLY A 23 -4.73 -8.78 1.29
CA GLY A 23 -4.78 -8.51 -0.13
C GLY A 23 -5.43 -7.16 -0.42
N LEU A 24 -4.72 -6.33 -1.18
CA LEU A 24 -5.20 -5.05 -1.68
C LEU A 24 -5.31 -5.14 -3.19
N ARG A 25 -6.43 -4.64 -3.71
CA ARG A 25 -6.77 -4.65 -5.13
C ARG A 25 -6.74 -3.24 -5.68
N ARG A 26 -6.29 -3.10 -6.92
CA ARG A 26 -6.37 -1.85 -7.68
C ARG A 26 -7.14 -2.07 -8.97
N ASP A 27 -8.16 -1.25 -9.19
CA ASP A 27 -8.77 -1.11 -10.50
C ASP A 27 -7.94 -0.16 -11.34
N VAL A 28 -7.48 -0.61 -12.51
CA VAL A 28 -6.64 0.22 -13.40
C VAL A 28 -7.47 1.27 -14.14
N GLU A 29 -8.72 0.95 -14.48
CA GLU A 29 -9.61 1.84 -15.23
C GLU A 29 -10.02 3.08 -14.41
N THR A 30 -10.36 2.87 -13.15
CA THR A 30 -10.84 3.92 -12.23
C THR A 30 -9.78 4.41 -11.24
N ASP A 31 -8.58 3.80 -11.24
CA ASP A 31 -7.52 4.01 -10.22
C ASP A 31 -8.02 3.83 -8.78
N THR A 32 -9.02 2.97 -8.58
CA THR A 32 -9.63 2.72 -7.27
C THR A 32 -8.84 1.65 -6.52
N TYR A 33 -8.64 1.84 -5.21
CA TYR A 33 -8.01 0.84 -4.34
C TYR A 33 -8.98 0.37 -3.25
N TRP A 34 -9.09 -0.94 -3.06
CA TRP A 34 -9.91 -1.56 -2.01
C TRP A 34 -9.27 -2.82 -1.47
N TRP A 35 -9.58 -3.10 -0.20
CA TRP A 35 -9.20 -4.34 0.46
C TRP A 35 -10.09 -5.49 0.01
N GLU A 36 -9.52 -6.70 -0.10
CA GLU A 36 -10.30 -7.91 -0.37
C GLU A 36 -11.35 -8.20 0.72
N VAL A 37 -11.06 -7.81 1.96
CA VAL A 37 -11.97 -7.93 3.11
C VAL A 37 -13.06 -6.85 3.15
N GLY A 38 -13.08 -5.94 2.17
CA GLY A 38 -13.97 -4.78 2.14
C GLY A 38 -13.35 -3.52 2.73
N GLY A 39 -13.67 -2.37 2.11
CA GLY A 39 -13.17 -1.05 2.49
C GLY A 39 -12.29 -0.41 1.42
N LYS A 40 -12.52 0.88 1.16
CA LYS A 40 -11.78 1.65 0.15
C LYS A 40 -10.61 2.38 0.80
N CYS A 41 -9.44 2.31 0.17
CA CYS A 41 -8.25 3.04 0.61
C CYS A 41 -7.56 3.73 -0.58
N THR A 42 -8.37 4.24 -1.51
CA THR A 42 -7.92 4.88 -2.75
C THR A 42 -6.92 6.02 -2.54
N PRO A 43 -7.16 7.03 -1.67
CA PRO A 43 -6.20 8.11 -1.50
C PRO A 43 -4.86 7.64 -0.89
N GLN A 44 -4.90 6.66 0.01
CA GLN A 44 -3.70 6.10 0.62
C GLN A 44 -2.92 5.23 -0.37
N GLY A 45 -3.59 4.33 -1.09
CA GLY A 45 -3.00 3.48 -2.12
C GLY A 45 -2.36 4.32 -3.21
N ARG A 46 -3.07 5.31 -3.75
CA ARG A 46 -2.52 6.23 -4.76
C ARG A 46 -1.27 6.97 -4.25
N ALA A 47 -1.30 7.46 -3.02
CA ALA A 47 -0.14 8.15 -2.44
C ALA A 47 1.07 7.21 -2.23
N LEU A 48 0.85 5.98 -1.75
CA LEU A 48 1.91 4.98 -1.59
C LEU A 48 2.50 4.55 -2.93
N ARG A 49 1.66 4.39 -3.96
CA ARG A 49 2.10 4.05 -5.32
C ARG A 49 2.93 5.18 -5.93
N ASN A 50 2.46 6.42 -5.78
CA ASN A 50 3.18 7.60 -6.30
C ASN A 50 4.57 7.77 -5.63
N LYS A 51 4.71 7.32 -4.37
CA LYS A 51 6.00 7.29 -3.66
C LYS A 51 6.86 6.07 -3.99
N GLY A 52 6.37 5.10 -4.77
CA GLY A 52 7.07 3.87 -5.11
C GLY A 52 7.17 2.85 -3.96
N PHE A 53 6.34 2.98 -2.92
CA PHE A 53 6.32 2.05 -1.79
C PHE A 53 5.49 0.79 -2.04
N ILE A 54 4.53 0.90 -2.95
CA ILE A 54 3.74 -0.23 -3.45
C ILE A 54 3.84 -0.28 -4.97
N THR A 55 3.69 -1.48 -5.50
CA THR A 55 3.60 -1.76 -6.93
C THR A 55 2.31 -2.54 -7.20
N THR A 56 1.85 -2.48 -8.45
CA THR A 56 0.65 -3.19 -8.92
C THR A 56 1.10 -4.25 -9.91
N GLU A 57 0.74 -5.49 -9.64
CA GLU A 57 1.04 -6.64 -10.48
C GLU A 57 -0.23 -7.01 -11.25
N ALA A 58 -0.15 -6.91 -12.58
CA ALA A 58 -1.28 -7.22 -13.44
C ALA A 58 -1.65 -8.69 -13.34
N ARG A 59 -2.93 -8.97 -13.13
CA ARG A 59 -3.42 -10.34 -13.22
C ARG A 59 -3.53 -10.74 -14.67
N PHE A 60 -3.10 -11.98 -14.96
CA PHE A 60 -3.02 -12.56 -16.30
C PHE A 60 -4.34 -12.49 -17.11
N ASP A 61 -5.47 -12.31 -16.43
CA ASP A 61 -6.80 -12.27 -17.02
C ASP A 61 -7.19 -10.90 -17.60
N GLY A 62 -6.46 -9.81 -17.29
CA GLY A 62 -6.67 -8.45 -17.83
C GLY A 62 -8.02 -7.79 -17.48
N ARG A 63 -9.00 -8.56 -16.99
CA ARG A 63 -10.32 -8.14 -16.52
C ARG A 63 -10.42 -8.07 -15.00
N LEU A 64 -9.40 -8.56 -14.30
CA LEU A 64 -9.36 -8.57 -12.85
C LEU A 64 -8.50 -7.43 -12.34
N ALA A 65 -8.93 -6.84 -11.23
CA ALA A 65 -8.17 -5.84 -10.50
C ALA A 65 -6.75 -6.34 -10.19
N ASP A 66 -5.77 -5.46 -10.41
CA ASP A 66 -4.36 -5.73 -10.15
C ASP A 66 -4.14 -6.06 -8.67
N ASP A 67 -3.20 -6.96 -8.42
CA ASP A 67 -2.75 -7.25 -7.06
C ASP A 67 -1.75 -6.17 -6.63
N VAL A 68 -1.96 -5.60 -5.44
CA VAL A 68 -1.05 -4.60 -4.91
C VAL A 68 -0.08 -5.25 -3.95
N ARG A 69 1.21 -5.07 -4.22
CA ARG A 69 2.31 -5.59 -3.41
C ARG A 69 3.19 -4.47 -2.88
N ILE A 70 3.76 -4.68 -1.70
CA ILE A 70 4.80 -3.79 -1.18
C ILE A 70 6.11 -4.02 -1.94
N THR A 71 6.75 -2.92 -2.34
CA THR A 71 8.09 -2.93 -2.94
C THR A 71 9.17 -3.11 -1.87
N PRO A 72 10.39 -3.52 -2.22
CA PRO A 72 11.52 -3.55 -1.29
C PRO A 72 11.73 -2.21 -0.57
N THR A 73 11.54 -1.09 -1.29
CA THR A 73 11.61 0.27 -0.74
C THR A 73 10.53 0.53 0.31
N GLY A 74 9.28 0.12 0.04
CA GLY A 74 8.19 0.24 1.00
C GLY A 74 8.43 -0.61 2.26
N LYS A 75 8.95 -1.83 2.11
CA LYS A 75 9.37 -2.70 3.24
C LYS A 75 10.45 -2.04 4.09
N ASN A 76 11.46 -1.45 3.45
CA ASN A 76 12.53 -0.76 4.15
C ASN A 76 11.98 0.42 4.97
N GLU A 77 11.17 1.27 4.37
CA GLU A 77 10.53 2.41 5.04
C GLU A 77 9.59 1.95 6.17
N LEU A 78 8.84 0.87 5.96
CA LEU A 78 7.99 0.27 7.00
C LEU A 78 8.82 -0.22 8.19
N ASN A 79 9.98 -0.85 7.94
CA ASN A 79 10.89 -1.30 8.98
C ASN A 79 11.52 -0.13 9.75
N TYR A 80 11.90 0.96 9.07
CA TYR A 80 12.34 2.20 9.72
C TYR A 80 11.25 2.80 10.62
N ASN A 81 9.99 2.68 10.22
CA ASN A 81 8.82 3.16 10.96
C ASN A 81 8.21 2.10 11.89
N ARG A 82 8.84 0.91 12.08
CA ARG A 82 8.18 -0.20 12.79
C ARG A 82 7.84 0.11 14.24
N HIS A 83 8.61 1.01 14.86
CA HIS A 83 8.40 1.43 16.25
C HIS A 83 7.37 2.56 16.41
N ARG A 84 6.79 3.07 15.31
CA ARG A 84 5.73 4.07 15.41
C ARG A 84 4.43 3.40 15.86
N GLU A 85 3.85 3.97 16.90
CA GLU A 85 2.49 3.68 17.31
C GLU A 85 1.54 4.17 16.21
N ILE A 86 0.64 3.28 15.82
CA ILE A 86 -0.40 3.53 14.81
C ILE A 86 -1.74 3.12 15.45
N ASP A 87 -1.99 3.66 16.64
CA ASP A 87 -3.28 3.58 17.34
C ASP A 87 -4.19 4.72 16.86
#